data_AF-A0A9E0LV35-F1
#
_entry.id   AF-A0A9E0LV35-F1
#
_cell.length_a   1.000
_cell.length_b   1.000
_cell.length_c   1.000
_cell.angle_alpha   90.00
_cell.angle_beta   90.00
_cell.angle_gamma   90.00
#
_symmetry.space_group_name_H-M   'P 1'
#
loop_
_entity.id
_entity.type
_entity.pdbx_description
1 polymer ?
#
loop_
_entity_poly.entity_id
_entity_poly.type
_entity_poly.pdbx_seq_one_letter_code
_entity_poly.pdbx_strand_id
1 'polypeptide(L)' 'MRTTLVLDDDVLDSARALAERRGVPIGKVVSELARKGLSAPEPGARRNGILLFPVQPDAGVVTPEIVCELL' A
#
# COMPACT_ATOMS: atom_id res chain seq x y z
N MET A 1 -8.28 7.84 -20.78
CA MET A 1 -7.23 8.35 -21.69
C MET A 1 -6.42 7.17 -22.20
N ARG A 2 -5.98 7.19 -23.46
CA ARG A 2 -5.04 6.21 -24.03
C ARG A 2 -3.67 6.87 -24.08
N THR A 3 -2.67 6.23 -23.49
CA THR A 3 -1.29 6.72 -23.43
C THR A 3 -0.35 5.54 -23.61
N THR A 4 0.78 5.77 -24.25
CA THR A 4 1.87 4.80 -24.35
C THR A 4 2.86 5.07 -23.23
N LEU A 5 3.14 4.05 -22.42
CA LEU A 5 4.09 4.10 -21.31
C LEU A 5 5.11 2.98 -21.51
N VAL A 6 6.37 3.25 -21.16
CA VAL A 6 7.38 2.20 -21.01
C VAL A 6 7.25 1.67 -19.58
N LEU A 7 7.15 0.36 -19.44
CA LEU A 7 7.08 -0.34 -18.15
C LEU A 7 8.23 -1.35 -18.10
N ASP A 8 8.86 -1.48 -16.94
CA ASP A 8 9.80 -2.57 -16.69
C ASP A 8 9.07 -3.93 -16.79
N ASP A 9 9.80 -4.96 -17.22
CA ASP A 9 9.23 -6.27 -17.53
C ASP A 9 8.55 -6.90 -16.28
N ASP A 10 9.17 -6.75 -15.11
CA ASP A 10 8.65 -7.26 -13.83
C ASP A 10 7.34 -6.58 -13.41
N VAL A 11 7.21 -5.28 -13.66
CA VAL A 11 5.98 -4.51 -13.43
C VAL A 11 4.88 -4.97 -14.38
N LEU A 12 5.21 -5.17 -15.67
CA LEU A 12 4.24 -5.64 -16.66
C LEU A 12 3.73 -7.04 -16.33
N ASP A 13 4.62 -7.95 -15.95
CA ASP A 13 4.29 -9.33 -15.55
C ASP A 13 3.41 -9.35 -14.30
N SER A 14 3.75 -8.55 -13.29
CA SER A 14 2.95 -8.41 -12.07
C SER A 14 1.55 -7.86 -12.37
N ALA A 15 1.44 -6.86 -13.25
CA ALA A 15 0.17 -6.29 -13.67
C ALA A 15 -0.69 -7.29 -14.46
N ARG A 16 -0.08 -8.12 -15.33
CA ARG A 16 -0.78 -9.20 -16.05
C ARG A 16 -1.34 -10.25 -15.11
N ALA A 17 -0.51 -10.77 -14.20
CA ALA A 17 -0.95 -11.77 -13.23
C ALA A 17 -2.11 -11.24 -12.35
N LEU A 18 -2.06 -9.97 -11.97
CA LEU A 18 -3.14 -9.35 -11.19
C LEU A 18 -4.42 -9.14 -12.00
N ALA A 19 -4.28 -8.76 -13.28
CA ALA A 19 -5.39 -8.59 -14.21
C ALA A 19 -6.13 -9.92 -14.44
N GLU A 20 -5.39 -11.01 -14.66
CA GLU A 20 -5.94 -12.36 -14.82
C GLU A 20 -6.69 -12.82 -13.57
N ARG A 21 -6.06 -12.68 -12.39
CA ARG A 21 -6.69 -13.04 -11.10
C ARG A 21 -7.99 -12.29 -10.83
N ARG A 22 -8.09 -11.03 -11.29
CA ARG A 22 -9.25 -10.17 -11.05
C ARG A 22 -10.27 -10.18 -12.20
N GLY A 23 -9.95 -10.77 -13.34
CA GLY A 23 -10.81 -10.76 -14.53
C GLY A 23 -11.05 -9.35 -15.10
N VAL A 24 -10.06 -8.45 -15.04
CA VAL A 24 -10.18 -7.06 -15.54
C VAL A 24 -9.07 -6.73 -16.55
N PRO A 25 -9.25 -5.73 -17.43
CA PRO A 25 -8.21 -5.33 -18.38
C PRO A 25 -6.95 -4.82 -17.68
N ILE A 26 -5.76 -5.16 -18.22
CA ILE A 26 -4.47 -4.73 -17.67
C ILE A 26 -4.34 -3.21 -17.51
N GLY A 27 -4.86 -2.43 -18.46
CA GLY A 27 -4.85 -0.96 -18.37
C GLY A 27 -5.64 -0.43 -17.17
N LYS A 28 -6.68 -1.14 -16.71
CA LYS A 28 -7.40 -0.79 -15.48
C LYS A 28 -6.55 -1.05 -14.25
N VAL A 29 -5.88 -2.21 -14.20
CA VAL A 29 -4.94 -2.54 -13.10
C VAL A 29 -3.82 -1.52 -13.00
N VAL A 30 -3.16 -1.20 -14.12
CA VAL A 30 -2.07 -0.21 -14.15
C VAL A 30 -2.57 1.17 -13.71
N SER A 31 -3.75 1.60 -14.16
CA SER A 31 -4.36 2.88 -13.74
C SER A 31 -4.66 2.91 -12.23
N GLU A 32 -5.20 1.82 -11.68
CA GLU A 32 -5.44 1.70 -10.23
C GLU A 32 -4.15 1.71 -9.42
N LEU A 33 -3.12 0.97 -9.86
CA LEU A 33 -1.81 0.94 -9.20
C LEU A 33 -1.14 2.31 -9.24
N ALA A 34 -1.17 3.01 -10.38
CA ALA A 34 -0.66 4.36 -10.51
C ALA A 34 -1.36 5.33 -9.56
N ARG A 35 -2.70 5.28 -9.47
CA ARG A 35 -3.45 6.10 -8.50
C ARG A 35 -3.06 5.80 -7.06
N LYS A 36 -2.92 4.51 -6.70
CA LYS A 36 -2.48 4.10 -5.36
C LYS A 36 -1.07 4.60 -5.04
N GLY A 37 -0.15 4.54 -5.99
CA GLY A 37 1.21 5.05 -5.82
C GLY A 37 1.24 6.57 -5.67
N LEU A 38 0.45 7.30 -6.46
CA LEU A 38 0.35 8.76 -6.38
C LEU A 38 -0.34 9.26 -5.11
N SER A 39 -1.18 8.43 -4.47
CA SER A 39 -1.82 8.72 -3.18
C SER A 39 -1.15 8.00 -2.01
N ALA A 40 0.02 7.38 -2.22
CA ALA A 40 0.71 6.70 -1.14
C ALA A 40 1.18 7.73 -0.10
N PRO A 41 0.90 7.53 1.19
CA PRO A 41 1.42 8.41 2.23
C PRO A 41 2.95 8.34 2.28
N GLU A 42 3.57 9.45 2.66
CA GLU A 42 5.01 9.49 2.92
C GLU A 42 5.38 8.39 3.94
N PRO A 43 6.51 7.68 3.73
CA PRO A 43 6.97 6.69 4.68
C PRO A 43 7.05 7.30 6.09
N GLY A 44 6.38 6.66 7.06
CA GLY A 44 6.38 7.10 8.44
C GLY A 44 7.78 7.17 9.05
N ALA A 45 7.87 7.75 10.26
CA ALA A 45 9.14 7.89 10.97
C ALA A 45 9.89 6.54 11.06
N ARG A 46 11.20 6.56 10.84
CA ARG A 46 12.06 5.39 10.98
C ARG A 46 12.87 5.48 12.28
N ARG A 47 12.99 4.36 13.00
CA ARG A 47 13.90 4.22 14.14
C ARG A 47 14.71 2.94 13.99
N ASN A 48 16.03 3.06 13.98
CA ASN A 48 16.97 1.94 13.81
C ASN A 48 16.70 1.10 12.56
N GLY A 49 16.36 1.74 11.43
CA GLY A 49 16.07 1.04 10.16
C GLY A 49 14.67 0.45 10.05
N ILE A 50 13.85 0.52 11.10
CA ILE A 50 12.49 -0.01 11.14
C ILE A 50 11.49 1.13 10.94
N LEU A 51 10.49 0.92 10.08
CA LEU A 51 9.34 1.81 9.94
C LEU A 51 8.49 1.75 11.22
N LEU A 52 8.26 2.91 11.83
CA LEU A 52 7.34 3.03 12.95
C LEU A 52 5.92 3.23 12.43
N PHE A 53 4.96 2.63 13.13
CA PHE A 53 3.57 3.02 12.97
C PHE A 53 3.40 4.48 13.40
N PRO A 54 2.58 5.27 12.68
CA PRO A 54 2.27 6.63 13.12
C PRO A 54 1.56 6.57 14.48
N VAL A 55 2.13 7.23 15.48
CA VAL A 55 1.53 7.38 16.81
C VAL A 55 0.68 8.64 16.77
N GLN A 56 -0.63 8.52 17.03
CA GLN A 56 -1.49 9.69 17.12
C GLN A 56 -1.10 10.55 18.34
N PRO A 57 -1.23 11.89 18.29
CA PRO A 57 -0.81 12.76 19.40
C PRO A 57 -1.47 12.44 20.76
N ASP A 58 -2.64 11.84 20.73
CA ASP A 58 -3.49 11.43 21.86
C ASP A 58 -3.42 9.93 22.16
N ALA A 59 -2.52 9.18 21.49
CA ALA A 59 -2.38 7.76 21.72
C ALA A 59 -1.85 7.47 23.13
N GLY A 60 -2.63 6.71 23.91
CA GLY A 60 -2.25 6.22 25.23
C GLY A 60 -1.28 5.02 25.17
N VAL A 61 -0.65 4.71 26.30
CA VAL A 61 0.14 3.49 26.47
C VAL A 61 -0.80 2.30 26.62
N VAL A 62 -0.64 1.27 25.78
CA VAL A 62 -1.40 0.03 25.88
C VAL A 62 -0.70 -0.91 26.86
N THR A 63 -1.43 -1.40 27.87
CA THR A 63 -0.96 -2.41 28.82
C THR A 63 -1.73 -3.73 28.64
N PRO A 64 -1.21 -4.87 29.14
CA PRO A 64 -1.94 -6.14 29.09
C PRO A 64 -3.32 -6.09 29.74
N GLU A 65 -3.47 -5.33 30.84
CA GLU A 65 -4.74 -5.16 31.55
C GLU A 65 -5.79 -4.50 30.64
N ILE A 66 -5.40 -3.46 29.91
CA ILE A 66 -6.27 -2.78 28.92
C ILE A 66 -6.73 -3.76 27.83
N VAL A 67 -5.84 -4.64 27.37
CA VAL A 67 -6.19 -5.64 26.34
C VAL A 67 -7.19 -6.66 26.90
N CYS A 68 -7.01 -7.10 28.14
CA CYS A 68 -7.92 -8.04 28.80
C CYS A 68 -9.32 -7.45 29.06
N GLU A 69 -9.44 -6.13 29.25
CA GLU A 69 -10.74 -5.47 29.47
C GLU A 69 -11.56 -5.27 28.17
N LEU A 70 -10.93 -5.39 27.00
CA LEU A 70 -11.55 -5.11 25.70
C LEU A 70 -11.87 -6.36 24.86
N LEU A 71 -11.55 -7.56 25.35
CA LEU A 71 -11.82 -8.86 24.73
C LEU A 71 -12.87 -9.65 25.53
#